data_AF-F5LHG9-F1
#
_entry.id   AF-F5LHG9-F1
#
_cell.length_a   1.000
_cell.length_b   1.000
_cell.length_c   1.000
_cell.angle_alpha   90.00
_cell.angle_beta   90.00
_cell.angle_gamma   90.00
#
_symmetry.space_group_name_H-M   'P 1'
#
loop_
_entity.id
_entity.type
_entity.pdbx_description
1 polymer ?
#
loop_
_entity_poly.entity_id
_entity_poly.type
_entity_poly.pdbx_seq_one_letter_code
_entity_poly.pdbx_strand_id
1 'polypeptide(L)'
;MKVLKWLLAIVFYHSFMLGVIIVTLFMPFMIYGDIRNLLINEVPVASGGVIVISLLAFFIYLAMRSQFLGIPYRKITILLPFLQMLIYTSFTLSIGVMILNKWADEGLYSKGWAITLMLLAIVAIRLCMSLLYWKYPIDRQTNRYME
;
A
#
# COMPACT_ATOMS: atom_id res chain seq x y z
N MET A 1 30.14 19.17 -0.73
CA MET A 1 29.25 18.17 -0.07
C MET A 1 27.79 18.17 -0.54
N LYS A 2 27.14 19.32 -0.83
CA LYS A 2 25.73 19.35 -1.30
C LYS A 2 25.51 18.62 -2.64
N VAL A 3 26.43 18.74 -3.59
CA VAL A 3 26.36 18.08 -4.92
C VAL A 3 26.42 16.56 -4.80
N LEU A 4 27.34 16.03 -3.97
CA LEU A 4 27.47 14.59 -3.74
C LEU A 4 26.20 13.98 -3.11
N LYS A 5 25.59 14.69 -2.14
CA LYS A 5 24.32 14.27 -1.52
C LYS A 5 23.18 14.18 -2.53
N TRP A 6 23.08 15.14 -3.45
CA TRP A 6 22.09 15.13 -4.53
C TRP A 6 22.34 14.01 -5.54
N LEU A 7 23.60 13.79 -5.94
CA LEU A 7 23.97 12.70 -6.83
C LEU A 7 23.56 11.34 -6.27
N LEU A 8 23.88 11.08 -5.00
CA LEU A 8 23.52 9.83 -4.31
C LEU A 8 22.00 9.67 -4.18
N ALA A 9 21.29 10.75 -3.86
CA ALA A 9 19.83 10.73 -3.76
C ALA A 9 19.16 10.47 -5.12
N ILE A 10 19.64 11.09 -6.20
CA ILE A 10 19.08 10.90 -7.55
C ILE A 10 19.33 9.47 -8.03
N VAL A 11 20.58 9.01 -7.95
CA VAL A 11 20.98 7.70 -8.48
C VAL A 11 20.28 6.56 -7.74
N PHE A 12 20.23 6.61 -6.40
CA PHE A 12 19.68 5.50 -5.61
C PHE A 12 18.22 5.70 -5.26
N TYR A 13 17.90 6.76 -4.52
CA TYR A 13 16.55 6.91 -3.96
C TYR A 13 15.50 7.23 -5.02
N HIS A 14 15.73 8.22 -5.88
CA HIS A 14 14.71 8.67 -6.83
C HIS A 14 14.47 7.65 -7.94
N SER A 15 15.52 6.98 -8.42
CA SER A 15 15.42 5.85 -9.35
C SER A 15 14.56 4.73 -8.77
N PHE A 16 14.81 4.34 -7.51
CA PHE A 16 14.02 3.31 -6.84
C PHE A 16 12.57 3.75 -6.62
N MET A 17 12.38 5.01 -6.23
CA MET A 17 11.06 5.57 -5.93
C MET A 17 10.17 5.67 -7.17
N LEU A 18 10.72 5.84 -8.37
CA LEU A 18 9.95 5.69 -9.62
C LEU A 18 9.38 4.28 -9.75
N GLY A 19 10.18 3.25 -9.46
CA GLY A 19 9.70 1.87 -9.38
C GLY A 19 8.61 1.71 -8.34
N VAL A 20 8.78 2.28 -7.14
CA VAL A 20 7.77 2.26 -6.08
C VAL A 20 6.44 2.85 -6.54
N ILE A 21 6.46 3.99 -7.25
CA ILE A 21 5.24 4.63 -7.77
C ILE A 21 4.51 3.69 -8.73
N ILE A 22 5.24 3.12 -9.69
CA ILE A 22 4.65 2.23 -10.71
C ILE A 22 4.09 0.98 -10.04
N VAL A 23 4.88 0.30 -9.20
CA VAL A 23 4.43 -0.94 -8.54
C VAL A 23 3.23 -0.66 -7.65
N THR A 24 3.25 0.42 -6.86
CA THR A 24 2.13 0.78 -5.98
C THR A 24 0.84 1.05 -6.77
N LEU A 25 0.94 1.61 -7.97
CA LEU A 25 -0.22 1.86 -8.85
C LEU A 25 -0.89 0.56 -9.30
N PHE A 26 -0.10 -0.44 -9.69
CA PHE A 26 -0.62 -1.70 -10.23
C PHE A 26 -0.91 -2.75 -9.14
N MET A 27 -0.35 -2.60 -7.95
CA MET A 27 -0.42 -3.60 -6.89
C MET A 27 -1.85 -4.02 -6.48
N PRO A 28 -2.83 -3.10 -6.28
CA PRO A 28 -4.19 -3.51 -5.97
C PRO A 28 -4.82 -4.39 -7.04
N PHE A 29 -4.54 -4.11 -8.31
CA PHE A 29 -5.08 -4.87 -9.45
C PHE A 29 -4.46 -6.27 -9.53
N MET A 30 -3.17 -6.39 -9.26
CA MET A 30 -2.48 -7.68 -9.19
C MET A 30 -3.09 -8.56 -8.10
N ILE A 31 -3.20 -8.02 -6.88
CA ILE A 31 -3.77 -8.77 -5.73
C ILE A 31 -5.24 -9.12 -5.98
N TYR A 32 -6.01 -8.23 -6.61
CA TYR A 32 -7.38 -8.56 -7.01
C TYR A 32 -7.43 -9.72 -8.02
N GLY A 33 -6.50 -9.76 -8.98
CA GLY A 33 -6.33 -10.89 -9.89
C GLY A 33 -6.07 -12.19 -9.14
N ASP A 34 -5.22 -12.16 -8.11
CA ASP A 34 -4.93 -13.31 -7.26
C ASP A 34 -6.17 -13.78 -6.49
N ILE A 35 -6.93 -12.87 -5.88
CA ILE A 35 -8.19 -13.18 -5.20
C ILE A 35 -9.16 -13.87 -6.17
N ARG A 36 -9.32 -13.31 -7.37
CA ARG A 36 -10.21 -13.88 -8.39
C ARG A 36 -9.75 -15.28 -8.80
N ASN A 37 -8.46 -15.47 -9.03
CA ASN A 37 -7.91 -16.78 -9.40
C ASN A 37 -8.09 -17.81 -8.28
N LEU A 38 -7.88 -17.42 -7.02
CA LEU A 38 -8.08 -18.28 -5.87
C LEU A 38 -9.54 -18.69 -5.73
N LEU A 39 -10.48 -17.75 -5.89
CA LEU A 39 -11.92 -18.06 -5.77
C LEU A 39 -12.45 -18.95 -6.90
N ILE A 40 -11.89 -18.85 -8.11
CA ILE A 40 -12.32 -19.64 -9.29
C ILE A 40 -11.65 -21.01 -9.29
N ASN A 41 -10.33 -21.06 -9.11
CA ASN A 41 -9.56 -22.28 -9.26
C ASN A 41 -9.39 -23.05 -7.95
N GLU A 42 -9.71 -22.43 -6.81
CA GLU A 42 -9.57 -23.01 -5.46
C GLU A 42 -8.13 -23.42 -5.13
N VAL A 43 -7.15 -22.84 -5.84
CA VAL A 43 -5.72 -23.09 -5.62
C VAL A 43 -5.14 -21.95 -4.78
N PRO A 44 -4.42 -22.25 -3.69
CA PRO A 44 -3.76 -21.23 -2.88
C PRO A 44 -2.67 -20.52 -3.69
N VAL A 45 -2.51 -19.22 -3.42
CA VAL A 45 -1.52 -18.35 -4.09
C VAL A 45 -0.44 -17.91 -3.10
N ALA A 46 0.77 -17.66 -3.59
CA ALA A 46 1.89 -17.26 -2.74
C ALA A 46 1.58 -15.97 -1.95
N SER A 47 1.78 -15.99 -0.63
CA SER A 47 1.34 -14.93 0.31
C SER A 47 2.37 -13.83 0.58
N GLY A 48 3.37 -13.64 -0.29
CA GLY A 48 4.47 -12.69 -0.10
C GLY A 48 4.09 -11.20 -0.20
N GLY A 49 2.84 -10.88 -0.54
CA GLY A 49 2.38 -9.51 -0.80
C GLY A 49 2.62 -8.53 0.36
N VAL A 50 2.43 -8.95 1.61
CA VAL A 50 2.53 -8.06 2.79
C VAL A 50 3.95 -7.52 2.99
N ILE A 51 4.99 -8.34 2.74
CA ILE A 51 6.39 -7.93 2.87
C ILE A 51 6.71 -6.86 1.83
N VAL A 52 6.31 -7.09 0.58
CA VAL A 52 6.50 -6.15 -0.52
C VAL A 52 5.76 -4.84 -0.23
N ILE A 53 4.49 -4.89 0.21
CA ILE A 53 3.71 -3.70 0.58
C ILE A 53 4.41 -2.92 1.69
N SER A 54 4.96 -3.60 2.69
CA SER A 54 5.67 -2.95 3.80
C SER A 54 6.93 -2.22 3.31
N LEU A 55 7.67 -2.83 2.38
CA LEU A 55 8.83 -2.20 1.75
C LEU A 55 8.42 -0.95 0.95
N LEU A 56 7.37 -1.04 0.12
CA LEU A 56 6.87 0.11 -0.64
C LEU A 56 6.39 1.24 0.29
N ALA A 57 5.65 0.88 1.35
CA ALA A 57 5.18 1.81 2.36
C ALA A 57 6.33 2.55 3.05
N PHE A 58 7.46 1.88 3.31
CA PHE A 58 8.64 2.49 3.88
C PHE A 58 9.23 3.60 3.00
N PHE A 59 9.33 3.39 1.69
CA PHE A 59 9.82 4.43 0.77
C PHE A 59 8.86 5.62 0.68
N ILE A 60 7.55 5.37 0.63
CA ILE A 60 6.52 6.42 0.65
C ILE A 60 6.61 7.21 1.96
N TYR A 61 6.75 6.53 3.10
CA TYR A 61 6.96 7.15 4.40
C TYR A 61 8.23 8.02 4.41
N LEU A 62 9.33 7.56 3.83
CA LEU A 62 10.57 8.33 3.76
C LEU A 62 10.40 9.60 2.92
N ALA A 63 9.67 9.54 1.81
CA ALA A 63 9.32 10.71 0.99
C ALA A 63 8.46 11.72 1.78
N MET A 64 7.57 11.24 2.64
CA MET A 64 6.72 12.09 3.49
C MET A 64 7.45 12.65 4.71
N ARG A 65 8.43 11.94 5.26
CA ARG A 65 9.14 12.39 6.46
C ARG A 65 10.32 13.30 6.13
N SER A 66 11.06 12.99 5.07
CA SER A 66 12.25 13.75 4.68
C SER A 66 11.88 14.93 3.78
N GLN A 67 12.20 16.15 4.21
CA GLN A 67 12.05 17.34 3.38
C GLN A 67 12.89 17.25 2.11
N PHE A 68 14.11 16.69 2.19
CA PHE A 68 15.06 16.61 1.07
C PHE A 68 14.67 15.55 0.03
N LEU A 69 14.29 14.34 0.48
CA LEU A 69 13.91 13.25 -0.41
C LEU A 69 12.49 13.43 -0.96
N GLY A 70 11.64 14.17 -0.25
CA GLY A 70 10.26 14.44 -0.62
C GLY A 70 10.06 15.54 -1.67
N ILE A 71 11.09 16.36 -1.97
CA ILE A 71 10.96 17.58 -2.79
C ILE A 71 10.21 17.33 -4.12
N PRO A 72 10.61 16.36 -4.97
CA PRO A 72 9.95 16.21 -6.27
C PRO A 72 8.54 15.65 -6.13
N TYR A 73 8.28 14.84 -5.10
CA TYR A 73 6.98 14.18 -4.90
C TYR A 73 5.94 15.11 -4.27
N ARG A 74 6.38 16.14 -3.53
CA ARG A 74 5.50 17.17 -2.95
C ARG A 74 5.05 18.23 -3.95
N LYS A 75 5.73 18.35 -5.11
CA LYS A 75 5.26 19.23 -6.20
C LYS A 75 3.89 18.83 -6.73
N ILE A 76 3.56 17.54 -6.66
CA ILE A 76 2.24 17.02 -7.02
C ILE A 76 1.51 16.74 -5.71
N THR A 77 0.68 17.70 -5.27
CA THR A 77 -0.01 17.68 -3.97
C THR A 77 -0.75 16.37 -3.68
N ILE A 78 -1.30 15.74 -4.71
CA ILE A 78 -2.15 14.54 -4.60
C ILE A 78 -1.32 13.25 -4.64
N LEU A 79 -0.07 13.27 -5.11
CA LEU A 79 0.71 12.05 -5.39
C LEU A 79 0.95 11.21 -4.12
N LEU A 80 1.53 11.81 -3.07
CA LEU A 80 1.84 11.07 -1.85
C LEU A 80 0.59 10.54 -1.14
N PRO A 81 -0.48 11.35 -0.93
CA PRO A 81 -1.75 10.83 -0.41
C PRO A 81 -2.34 9.71 -1.25
N PHE A 82 -2.29 9.82 -2.58
CA PHE A 82 -2.79 8.80 -3.49
C PHE A 82 -2.02 7.48 -3.35
N LEU A 83 -0.69 7.54 -3.29
CA LEU A 83 0.14 6.36 -3.05
C LEU A 83 -0.16 5.71 -1.70
N GLN A 84 -0.39 6.49 -0.64
CA GLN A 84 -0.82 5.95 0.65
C GLN A 84 -2.16 5.21 0.56
N MET A 85 -3.15 5.78 -0.14
CA MET A 85 -4.44 5.11 -0.33
C MET A 85 -4.30 3.78 -1.08
N LEU A 86 -3.43 3.71 -2.08
CA LEU A 86 -3.13 2.49 -2.83
C LEU A 86 -2.44 1.44 -1.95
N ILE A 87 -1.50 1.85 -1.10
CA ILE A 87 -0.87 0.96 -0.11
C ILE A 87 -1.90 0.40 0.86
N TYR A 88 -2.77 1.22 1.45
CA TYR A 88 -3.81 0.73 2.36
C TYR A 88 -4.78 -0.23 1.67
N THR A 89 -5.16 0.07 0.43
CA THR A 89 -6.00 -0.82 -0.37
C THR A 89 -5.30 -2.15 -0.64
N SER A 90 -4.03 -2.11 -1.05
CA SER A 90 -3.23 -3.32 -1.30
C SER A 90 -3.06 -4.16 -0.04
N PHE A 91 -2.77 -3.52 1.09
CA PHE A 91 -2.62 -4.18 2.40
C PHE A 91 -3.90 -4.91 2.80
N THR A 92 -5.04 -4.23 2.65
CA THR A 92 -6.36 -4.79 2.92
C THR A 92 -6.63 -6.02 2.04
N LEU A 93 -6.36 -5.93 0.74
CA LEU A 93 -6.55 -7.04 -0.18
C LEU A 93 -5.61 -8.20 0.13
N SER A 94 -4.35 -7.95 0.52
CA SER A 94 -3.42 -9.01 0.93
C SER A 94 -3.87 -9.74 2.19
N ILE A 95 -4.47 -9.05 3.16
CA ILE A 95 -5.11 -9.72 4.31
C ILE A 95 -6.27 -10.60 3.83
N GLY A 96 -7.07 -10.11 2.88
CA GLY A 96 -8.12 -10.90 2.23
C GLY A 96 -7.58 -12.19 1.59
N VAL A 97 -6.50 -12.09 0.83
CA VAL A 97 -5.79 -13.26 0.26
C VAL A 97 -5.32 -14.21 1.34
N MET A 98 -4.79 -13.72 2.46
CA MET A 98 -4.33 -14.57 3.55
C MET A 98 -5.49 -15.37 4.18
N ILE A 99 -6.65 -14.77 4.37
CA ILE A 99 -7.87 -15.45 4.84
C ILE A 99 -8.33 -16.51 3.83
N LEU A 100 -8.35 -16.14 2.55
CA LEU A 100 -8.77 -17.06 1.48
C LEU A 100 -7.80 -18.24 1.30
N ASN A 101 -6.50 -18.01 1.43
CA ASN A 101 -5.49 -19.08 1.40
C ASN A 101 -5.69 -20.06 2.56
N LYS A 102 -6.01 -19.57 3.76
CA LYS A 102 -6.32 -20.44 4.90
C LYS A 102 -7.53 -21.34 4.67
N TRP A 103 -8.52 -20.84 3.93
CA TRP A 103 -9.61 -21.69 3.46
C TRP A 103 -9.14 -22.72 2.42
N ALA A 104 -8.44 -22.27 1.37
CA ALA A 104 -8.07 -23.12 0.24
C ALA A 104 -7.03 -24.21 0.60
N ASP A 105 -6.11 -23.91 1.52
CA ASP A 105 -4.99 -24.80 1.86
C ASP A 105 -5.32 -25.72 3.05
N GLU A 106 -5.97 -25.18 4.10
CA GLU A 106 -6.20 -25.91 5.35
C GLU A 106 -7.66 -26.34 5.54
N GLY A 107 -8.59 -25.92 4.66
CA GLY A 107 -10.02 -26.24 4.80
C GLY A 107 -10.64 -25.69 6.09
N LEU A 108 -10.03 -24.66 6.69
CA LEU A 108 -10.28 -24.19 8.06
C LEU A 108 -11.74 -23.71 8.27
N TYR A 109 -12.40 -23.25 7.22
CA TYR A 109 -13.79 -22.80 7.19
C TYR A 109 -14.40 -23.03 5.81
N SER A 110 -15.72 -22.89 5.64
CA SER A 110 -16.34 -23.00 4.30
C SER A 110 -16.03 -21.79 3.42
N LYS A 111 -16.12 -21.96 2.09
CA LYS A 111 -15.91 -20.89 1.10
C LYS A 111 -16.72 -19.63 1.39
N GLY A 112 -17.98 -19.79 1.78
CA GLY A 112 -18.86 -18.67 2.13
C GLY A 112 -18.38 -17.90 3.36
N TRP A 113 -17.91 -18.62 4.39
CA TRP A 113 -17.30 -17.99 5.57
C TRP A 113 -16.01 -17.27 5.23
N ALA A 114 -15.14 -17.85 4.39
CA ALA A 114 -13.90 -17.23 3.94
C ALA A 114 -14.16 -15.89 3.23
N ILE A 115 -15.12 -15.87 2.30
CA ILE A 115 -15.52 -14.66 1.57
C ILE A 115 -16.09 -13.62 2.54
N THR A 116 -16.94 -14.03 3.49
CA THR A 116 -17.54 -13.13 4.48
C THR A 116 -16.48 -12.50 5.37
N LEU A 117 -15.53 -13.30 5.87
CA LEU A 117 -14.40 -12.82 6.68
C LEU A 117 -13.51 -11.86 5.91
N MET A 118 -13.22 -12.16 4.64
CA MET A 118 -12.49 -11.24 3.75
C MET A 118 -13.23 -9.90 3.60
N LEU A 119 -14.53 -9.92 3.33
CA LEU A 119 -15.33 -8.70 3.18
C LEU A 119 -15.37 -7.89 4.49
N LEU A 120 -15.54 -8.56 5.63
CA LEU A 120 -15.49 -7.91 6.94
C LEU A 120 -14.12 -7.28 7.21
N ALA A 121 -13.02 -7.95 6.86
CA ALA A 121 -11.68 -7.38 6.97
C ALA A 121 -11.52 -6.14 6.08
N ILE A 122 -12.05 -6.16 4.86
CA ILE A 122 -12.05 -5.00 3.95
C ILE A 122 -12.81 -3.83 4.56
N VAL A 123 -14.02 -4.07 5.08
CA VAL A 123 -14.85 -3.03 5.71
C VAL A 123 -14.16 -2.48 6.96
N ALA A 124 -13.62 -3.34 7.82
CA ALA A 124 -12.95 -2.93 9.05
C ALA A 124 -11.75 -2.00 8.76
N ILE A 125 -10.88 -2.38 7.81
CA ILE A 125 -9.71 -1.55 7.47
C ILE A 125 -10.14 -0.25 6.77
N ARG A 126 -11.16 -0.29 5.91
CA ARG A 126 -11.73 0.94 5.31
C ARG A 126 -12.26 1.90 6.38
N LEU A 127 -12.98 1.41 7.37
CA LEU A 127 -13.45 2.23 8.49
C LEU A 127 -12.29 2.79 9.31
N CYS A 128 -11.27 1.99 9.62
CA CYS A 128 -10.06 2.46 10.29
C CYS A 128 -9.35 3.57 9.49
N MET A 129 -9.28 3.43 8.16
CA MET A 129 -8.72 4.45 7.29
C MET A 129 -9.56 5.75 7.33
N SER A 130 -10.88 5.65 7.24
CA SER A 130 -11.78 6.81 7.36
C SER A 130 -11.62 7.51 8.72
N LEU A 131 -11.53 6.75 9.82
CA LEU A 131 -11.28 7.29 11.16
C LEU A 131 -9.90 7.97 11.26
N LEU A 132 -8.89 7.39 10.62
CA LEU A 132 -7.54 7.96 10.59
C LEU A 132 -7.52 9.31 9.89
N TYR A 133 -8.16 9.43 8.72
CA TYR A 133 -8.24 10.69 7.98
C TYR A 133 -9.16 11.72 8.65
N TRP A 134 -10.18 11.29 9.38
CA TRP A 134 -10.99 12.18 10.22
C TRP A 134 -10.16 12.78 11.36
N LYS A 135 -9.33 11.98 12.03
CA LYS A 135 -8.46 12.44 13.13
C LYS A 135 -7.26 13.26 12.65
N TYR A 136 -6.69 12.90 11.50
CA TYR A 136 -5.52 13.53 10.91
C TYR A 136 -5.82 13.99 9.48
N PRO A 137 -6.57 15.10 9.31
CA PRO A 137 -6.91 15.60 7.99
C PRO A 137 -5.64 16.05 7.24
N ILE A 138 -5.54 15.64 5.97
CA ILE A 138 -4.39 15.89 5.10
C ILE A 138 -4.09 17.40 4.99
N ASP A 139 -5.14 18.24 4.99
CA ASP A 139 -5.04 19.69 4.80
C ASP A 139 -4.25 20.41 5.91
N ARG A 140 -4.37 19.95 7.18
CA ARG A 140 -3.63 20.58 8.30
C ARG A 140 -2.13 20.34 8.26
N GLN A 141 -1.66 19.29 7.58
CA GLN A 141 -0.23 19.01 7.49
C GLN A 141 0.45 19.75 6.33
N THR A 142 -0.26 20.05 5.25
CA THR A 142 0.28 20.81 4.11
C THR A 142 0.76 22.20 4.54
N ASN A 143 0.01 22.88 5.42
CA ASN A 143 0.39 24.20 5.94
C ASN A 143 1.67 24.19 6.80
N ARG A 144 1.95 23.10 7.53
CA ARG A 144 3.18 22.99 8.37
C ARG A 144 4.48 22.83 7.59
N TYR A 145 4.41 22.57 6.28
CA TYR A 145 5.59 22.46 5.42
C TYR A 145 5.75 23.67 4.48
N MET A 146 4.82 24.62 4.54
CA MET A 146 4.92 25.92 3.85
C MET A 146 5.45 27.04 4.77
N GLU A 147 5.54 26.78 6.08
CA GLU A 147 6.32 27.55 7.05
C GLU A 147 7.77 27.02 7.13
#